data_AF-A0A1C3PAL5-F1
#
_entry.id   AF-A0A1C3PAL5-F1
#
_cell.length_a   1.000
_cell.length_b   1.000
_cell.length_c   1.000
_cell.angle_alpha   90.00
_cell.angle_beta   90.00
_cell.angle_gamma   90.00
#
_symmetry.space_group_name_H-M   'P 1'
#
loop_
_entity.id
_entity.type
_entity.pdbx_description
1 polymer ?
#
loop_
_entity_poly.entity_id
_entity_poly.type
_entity_poly.pdbx_seq_one_letter_code
_entity_poly.pdbx_strand_id
1 'polypeptide(L)' 'MIEAYQAGGIPLQLRSRREVAGFFDGLELVEPGVQVVHRWRPDGTGTDLTDLQVSNYGAVGRKL' A
#
# COMPACT_ATOMS: atom_id res chain seq x y z
N MET A 1 -6.53 12.46 -9.01
CA MET A 1 -5.31 11.63 -9.14
C MET A 1 -5.23 10.96 -10.50
N ILE A 2 -6.14 10.03 -10.83
CA ILE A 2 -6.10 9.25 -12.08
C ILE A 2 -6.00 10.16 -13.32
N GLU A 3 -6.81 11.22 -13.38
CA GLU A 3 -6.82 12.18 -14.49
C GLU A 3 -5.46 12.87 -14.71
N ALA A 4 -4.74 13.21 -13.64
CA ALA A 4 -3.43 13.84 -13.73
C ALA A 4 -2.38 12.88 -14.31
N TYR A 5 -2.43 11.59 -13.92
CA TYR A 5 -1.57 10.56 -14.49
C TYR A 5 -1.88 10.31 -15.98
N GLN A 6 -3.16 10.25 -16.33
CA GLN A 6 -3.62 10.12 -17.72
C GLN A 6 -3.19 11.31 -18.58
N ALA A 7 -3.37 12.54 -18.10
CA ALA A 7 -2.94 13.75 -18.80
C ALA A 7 -1.42 13.78 -19.01
N GLY A 8 -0.65 13.22 -18.08
CA GLY A 8 0.81 13.06 -18.21
C GLY A 8 1.25 11.89 -19.09
N GLY A 9 0.32 11.08 -19.64
CA GLY A 9 0.65 9.88 -20.41
C GLY A 9 1.28 8.77 -19.57
N ILE A 10 1.09 8.78 -18.25
CA ILE A 10 1.65 7.78 -17.33
C ILE A 10 0.57 6.72 -17.05
N PRO A 11 0.76 5.46 -17.50
CA PRO A 11 -0.17 4.38 -17.19
C PRO A 11 -0.25 4.17 -15.68
N LEU A 12 -1.48 4.18 -15.15
CA LEU A 12 -1.76 3.96 -13.73
C LEU A 12 -2.73 2.79 -13.58
N GLN A 13 -2.37 1.81 -12.75
CA GLN A 13 -3.26 0.72 -12.39
C GLN A 13 -3.47 0.72 -10.87
N LEU A 14 -4.68 1.08 -10.46
CA LEU A 14 -5.10 0.93 -9.07
C LEU A 14 -5.35 -0.55 -8.76
N ARG A 15 -5.03 -0.94 -7.53
CA ARG A 15 -5.22 -2.31 -7.03
C ARG A 15 -5.91 -2.25 -5.67
N SER A 16 -6.84 -3.15 -5.47
CA SER A 16 -7.44 -3.44 -4.17
C SER A 16 -6.39 -4.03 -3.22
N ARG A 17 -6.67 -3.96 -1.90
CA ARG A 17 -5.83 -4.59 -0.88
C ARG A 17 -5.57 -6.07 -1.16
N ARG A 18 -6.58 -6.79 -1.66
CA ARG A 18 -6.49 -8.22 -2.01
C ARG A 18 -5.53 -8.46 -3.18
N GLU A 19 -5.59 -7.65 -4.22
CA GLU A 19 -4.67 -7.75 -5.35
C GLU A 19 -3.23 -7.41 -4.93
N VAL A 20 -3.05 -6.45 -4.01
CA VAL A 20 -1.73 -6.18 -3.42
C VAL A 20 -1.25 -7.36 -2.58
N ALA A 21 -2.13 -7.97 -1.77
CA ALA A 21 -1.78 -9.14 -0.97
C ALA A 21 -1.28 -10.32 -1.82
N GLY A 22 -1.86 -10.52 -3.01
CA GLY A 22 -1.42 -11.56 -3.95
C GLY A 22 0.04 -11.43 -4.42
N PHE A 23 0.64 -10.24 -4.36
CA PHE A 23 2.08 -10.09 -4.64
C PHE A 23 2.98 -10.78 -3.61
N PHE A 24 2.43 -11.08 -2.42
CA PHE A 24 3.14 -11.73 -1.34
C PHE A 24 2.86 -13.24 -1.26
N ASP A 25 2.14 -13.81 -2.24
CA ASP A 25 1.89 -15.25 -2.31
C ASP A 25 3.21 -16.03 -2.27
N GLY A 26 3.31 -17.00 -1.35
CA GLY A 26 4.51 -17.80 -1.12
C GLY A 26 5.58 -17.13 -0.23
N LEU A 27 5.32 -15.95 0.33
CA LEU A 27 6.14 -15.30 1.34
C LEU A 27 5.47 -15.36 2.72
N GLU A 28 6.29 -15.35 3.77
CA GLU A 28 5.81 -15.13 5.13
C GLU A 28 5.64 -13.63 5.35
N LEU A 29 4.39 -13.16 5.47
CA LEU A 29 4.11 -11.76 5.75
C LEU A 29 4.51 -11.38 7.17
N VAL A 30 5.31 -10.32 7.29
CA VAL A 30 5.64 -9.72 8.58
C VAL A 30 4.45 -8.92 9.09
N GLU A 31 4.07 -9.13 10.35
CA GLU A 31 3.01 -8.35 11.02
C GLU A 31 3.28 -6.83 10.93
N PRO A 32 2.27 -6.01 10.58
CA PRO A 32 0.82 -6.29 10.54
C PRO A 32 0.26 -6.75 9.18
N GLY A 33 1.10 -7.32 8.29
CA GLY A 33 0.73 -7.68 6.93
C GLY A 33 0.50 -6.45 6.05
N VAL A 34 -0.41 -6.58 5.07
CA VAL A 34 -0.75 -5.49 4.14
C VAL A 34 -1.62 -4.46 4.84
N GLN A 35 -1.15 -3.22 4.91
CA GLN A 35 -1.87 -2.08 5.50
C GLN A 35 -1.83 -0.85 4.60
N VAL A 36 -2.66 0.15 4.87
CA VAL A 36 -2.42 1.51 4.34
C VAL A 36 -1.09 1.99 4.93
N VAL A 37 -0.19 2.55 4.12
CA VAL A 37 1.23 2.70 4.49
C VAL A 37 1.48 3.46 5.80
N HIS A 38 0.68 4.49 6.12
CA HIS A 38 0.82 5.25 7.37
C HIS A 38 0.45 4.45 8.64
N ARG A 39 -0.19 3.27 8.51
CA ARG A 39 -0.49 2.34 9.60
C ARG A 39 0.57 1.26 9.78
N TRP A 40 1.55 1.16 8.87
CA TRP A 40 2.57 0.11 8.92
C TRP A 40 3.69 0.50 9.88
N ARG A 41 3.68 -0.06 11.10
CA ARG A 41 4.66 0.19 12.18
C ARG A 41 5.03 1.68 12.33
N PRO A 42 4.05 2.55 12.61
CA PRO A 42 4.26 3.99 12.64
C PRO A 42 5.25 4.39 13.74
N ASP A 43 6.03 5.44 13.49
CA ASP A 43 7.02 6.02 14.40
C ASP A 43 6.48 7.22 15.20
N GLY A 44 5.18 7.52 15.08
CA GLY A 44 4.52 8.67 15.67
C GLY A 44 4.31 9.84 14.71
N THR A 45 4.80 9.76 13.47
CA THR A 45 4.48 10.73 12.41
C THR A 45 3.16 10.41 11.69
N GLY A 46 2.52 11.41 11.10
CA GLY A 46 1.30 11.24 10.28
C GLY A 46 0.09 10.71 11.05
N THR A 47 0.01 10.96 12.36
CA THR A 47 -1.07 10.49 13.24
C THR A 47 -2.41 11.17 12.99
N ASP A 48 -2.40 12.31 12.30
CA ASP A 48 -3.55 13.09 11.86
C ASP A 48 -4.14 12.62 10.53
N LEU A 49 -3.45 11.72 9.81
CA LEU A 49 -3.93 11.19 8.54
C LEU A 49 -5.03 10.15 8.74
N THR A 50 -6.07 10.26 7.92
CA THR A 50 -7.08 9.22 7.74
C THR A 50 -6.68 8.28 6.61
N ASP A 51 -7.24 7.07 6.62
CA ASP A 51 -7.00 6.07 5.57
C ASP A 51 -7.40 6.58 4.17
N LEU A 52 -8.39 7.48 4.07
CA LEU A 52 -8.82 8.08 2.79
C LEU A 52 -7.81 9.08 2.21
N GLN A 53 -6.94 9.66 3.04
CA GLN A 53 -5.91 10.61 2.60
C GLN A 53 -4.65 9.90 2.08
N VAL A 54 -4.54 8.57 2.24
CA VAL A 54 -3.35 7.80 1.89
C VAL A 54 -3.71 6.72 0.88
N SER A 55 -3.24 6.90 -0.35
CA SER A 55 -3.66 6.04 -1.48
C SER A 55 -2.80 4.79 -1.71
N ASN A 56 -1.87 4.47 -0.79
CA ASN A 56 -0.92 3.37 -0.95
C ASN A 56 -1.11 2.30 0.13
N TYR A 57 -1.03 1.04 -0.30
CA TYR A 57 -0.84 -0.11 0.59
C TYR A 57 0.65 -0.48 0.70
N GLY A 58 1.08 -1.01 1.84
CA GLY A 58 2.43 -1.51 2.09
C GLY A 58 2.45 -2.76 2.96
N ALA A 59 3.44 -3.62 2.74
CA ALA A 59 3.72 -4.81 3.53
C ALA A 59 5.18 -5.26 3.34
N VAL A 60 5.66 -6.15 4.21
CA VAL A 60 6.98 -6.81 4.07
C VAL A 60 6.77 -8.31 4.11
N GLY A 61 7.36 -9.03 3.15
CA GLY A 61 7.34 -10.48 3.09
C GLY A 61 8.76 -11.05 3.19
N ARG A 62 8.94 -12.09 4.01
CA ARG A 62 10.19 -12.84 4.11
C ARG A 62 10.11 -14.07 3.23
N LYS A 63 11.16 -14.30 2.44
CA LYS A 63 11.39 -15.57 1.77
C LYS A 63 12.18 -16.48 2.71
N LEU A 64 11.69 -17.71 2.90
CA LEU A 64 12.38 -18.75 3.66
C LEU A 64 13.37 -19.51 2.78
#